data_AF-A0A3D1BR78-F1
#
_entry.id   AF-A0A3D1BR78-F1
#
_cell.length_a   1.000
_cell.length_b   1.000
_cell.length_c   1.000
_cell.angle_alpha   90.00
_cell.angle_beta   90.00
_cell.angle_gamma   90.00
#
_symmetry.space_group_name_H-M   'P 1'
#
loop_
_entity.id
_entity.type
_entity.pdbx_description
1 polymer ?
#
loop_
_entity_poly.entity_id
_entity_poly.type
_entity_poly.pdbx_seq_one_letter_code
_entity_poly.pdbx_strand_id
1 'polypeptide(L)'
;MFFIPHRLFEKTGESEEMIVNMPYKLAIHPWRLHNIHADNTFAGNNFNIKASDYHYFYTWFKGYDYKIIADFMVDSADIGNIDVMSSGSRESGRSYSSKYTFEDGYNISVDFLSGDSLASSFALAENDEIFLKETLIRLRGDNEKREIKYILTIGNIDIVRGTGIDSIQVFLDGVLQQEAAVVIIDTDDASISLCHQRDILLTFDDGTTENLSELIKPAKEVLATLFDSLHSMNFATNVVNYIAISIYYHNYSPEL
;
A
#
# COMPACT_ATOMS: atom_id res chain seq x y z
N MET A 1 -18.15 16.92 0.21
CA MET A 1 -17.92 18.26 -0.38
C MET A 1 -16.72 18.10 -1.30
N PHE A 2 -16.88 18.25 -2.62
CA PHE A 2 -15.75 18.22 -3.54
C PHE A 2 -14.97 19.52 -3.35
N PHE A 3 -13.71 19.42 -2.96
CA PHE A 3 -12.82 20.57 -2.78
C PHE A 3 -12.19 20.88 -4.13
N ILE A 4 -12.46 22.06 -4.70
CA ILE A 4 -11.70 22.55 -5.85
C ILE A 4 -10.32 22.95 -5.29
N PRO A 5 -9.23 22.27 -5.69
CA PRO A 5 -7.90 22.58 -5.18
C PRO A 5 -7.51 24.02 -5.56
N HIS A 6 -6.67 24.67 -4.75
CA HIS A 6 -6.07 25.93 -5.15
C HIS A 6 -5.16 25.75 -6.37
N ARG A 7 -5.09 26.77 -7.23
CA ARG A 7 -4.17 26.84 -8.38
C ARG A 7 -2.73 27.02 -7.90
N LEU A 8 -2.12 25.93 -7.45
CA LEU A 8 -0.72 25.87 -7.03
C LEU A 8 0.23 25.42 -8.15
N PHE A 9 -0.30 24.72 -9.14
CA PHE A 9 0.47 24.14 -10.23
C PHE A 9 -0.02 24.70 -11.55
N GLU A 10 0.93 25.00 -12.44
CA GLU A 10 0.68 25.47 -13.79
C GLU A 10 1.42 24.56 -14.77
N LYS A 11 0.76 24.15 -15.85
CA LYS A 11 1.40 23.36 -16.90
C LYS A 11 2.37 24.27 -17.67
N THR A 12 3.66 23.94 -17.61
CA THR A 12 4.73 24.69 -18.28
C THR A 12 5.38 23.84 -19.39
N GLY A 13 4.59 23.39 -20.37
CA GLY A 13 5.11 22.64 -21.51
C GLY A 13 4.07 21.80 -22.24
N GLU A 14 4.50 21.16 -23.33
CA GLU A 14 3.66 20.32 -24.20
C GLU A 14 3.94 18.81 -24.08
N SER A 15 4.81 18.39 -23.14
CA SER A 15 5.11 16.99 -22.90
C SER A 15 3.89 16.20 -22.39
N GLU A 16 3.86 14.90 -22.71
CA GLU A 16 2.95 13.93 -22.07
C GLU A 16 3.45 13.54 -20.66
N GLU A 17 4.72 13.78 -20.35
CA GLU A 17 5.28 13.61 -19.00
C GLU A 17 4.85 14.76 -18.08
N MET A 18 4.46 14.43 -16.83
CA MET A 18 4.19 15.43 -15.79
C MET A 18 5.40 15.56 -14.87
N ILE A 19 6.07 16.71 -14.92
CA ILE A 19 7.18 17.04 -14.03
C ILE A 19 6.73 18.08 -13.01
N VAL A 20 6.86 17.75 -11.73
CA VAL A 20 6.52 18.63 -10.62
C VAL A 20 7.78 18.96 -9.87
N ASN A 21 8.05 20.25 -9.70
CA ASN A 21 9.10 20.75 -8.82
C ASN A 21 8.44 21.47 -7.64
N MET A 22 8.74 21.04 -6.43
CA MET A 22 8.20 21.69 -5.24
C MET A 22 9.10 21.55 -4.03
N PRO A 23 8.83 22.30 -2.95
CA PRO A 23 9.60 22.17 -1.74
C PRO A 23 9.30 20.87 -0.97
N TYR A 24 10.35 20.23 -0.46
CA TYR A 24 10.22 19.04 0.40
C TYR A 24 9.34 19.29 1.63
N LYS A 25 9.27 20.51 2.17
CA LYS A 25 8.36 20.81 3.29
C LYS A 25 6.88 20.78 2.91
N LEU A 26 6.55 21.12 1.66
CA LEU A 26 5.22 20.86 1.12
C LEU A 26 5.06 19.35 0.89
N ALA A 27 6.14 18.68 0.50
CA ALA A 27 6.28 17.22 0.49
C ALA A 27 5.83 16.52 1.78
N ILE A 28 6.41 16.85 2.90
CA ILE A 28 6.12 16.05 4.09
C ILE A 28 4.78 16.40 4.76
N HIS A 29 4.02 17.37 4.20
CA HIS A 29 2.79 17.90 4.79
C HIS A 29 1.65 18.14 3.76
N PRO A 30 0.96 17.09 3.28
CA PRO A 30 -0.08 17.20 2.25
C PRO A 30 -1.21 18.19 2.55
N TRP A 31 -1.57 18.39 3.83
CA TRP A 31 -2.58 19.36 4.23
C TRP A 31 -2.20 20.82 3.90
N ARG A 32 -0.90 21.12 3.71
CA ARG A 32 -0.39 22.41 3.24
C ARG A 32 -0.61 22.65 1.74
N LEU A 33 -0.95 21.62 0.97
CA LEU A 33 -1.40 21.79 -0.41
C LEU A 33 -2.77 22.50 -0.45
N HIS A 34 -3.59 22.26 0.57
CA HIS A 34 -4.92 22.86 0.68
C HIS A 34 -4.89 24.26 1.32
N ASN A 35 -3.81 24.65 1.99
CA ASN A 35 -3.70 25.93 2.70
C ASN A 35 -2.33 26.57 2.44
N ILE A 36 -2.32 27.67 1.69
CA ILE A 36 -1.08 28.42 1.39
C ILE A 36 -0.62 29.15 2.66
N HIS A 37 0.52 28.77 3.21
CA HIS A 37 1.17 29.47 4.31
C HIS A 37 2.34 30.33 3.80
N ALA A 38 2.59 31.48 4.44
CA ALA A 38 3.62 32.42 4.03
C ALA A 38 5.06 31.84 4.08
N ASP A 39 5.31 30.87 4.97
CA ASP A 39 6.58 30.14 5.08
C ASP A 39 6.84 29.18 3.92
N ASN A 40 5.81 28.80 3.14
CA ASN A 40 5.95 27.94 1.97
C ASN A 40 6.69 28.63 0.81
N THR A 41 6.81 29.97 0.82
CA THR A 41 7.40 30.76 -0.27
C THR A 41 8.93 30.83 -0.27
N PHE A 42 9.59 30.37 0.80
CA PHE A 42 11.05 30.44 0.97
C PHE A 42 11.76 29.09 0.92
N ALA A 43 11.04 27.99 0.70
CA ALA A 43 11.62 26.67 0.65
C ALA A 43 12.05 26.36 -0.81
N GLY A 44 13.29 25.93 -1.01
CA GLY A 44 13.81 25.58 -2.34
C GLY A 44 13.00 24.45 -2.99
N ASN A 45 12.93 24.44 -4.32
CA ASN A 45 12.26 23.38 -5.10
C ASN A 45 13.15 22.13 -5.15
N ASN A 46 13.30 21.47 -4.02
CA ASN A 46 14.19 20.33 -3.87
C ASN A 46 13.49 18.97 -3.84
N PHE A 47 12.18 18.93 -4.10
CA PHE A 47 11.43 17.71 -4.33
C PHE A 47 10.96 17.69 -5.79
N ASN A 48 11.36 16.68 -6.54
CA ASN A 48 10.94 16.48 -7.93
C ASN A 48 10.09 15.21 -8.04
N ILE A 49 8.98 15.31 -8.77
CA ILE A 49 8.16 14.19 -9.18
C ILE A 49 8.21 14.15 -10.70
N LYS A 50 8.57 13.00 -11.27
CA LYS A 50 8.48 12.76 -12.70
C LYS A 50 7.48 11.63 -12.96
N ALA A 51 6.26 11.98 -13.38
CA ALA A 51 5.29 10.98 -13.81
C ALA A 51 5.48 10.66 -15.30
N SER A 52 5.82 9.41 -15.58
CA SER A 52 6.08 8.89 -16.93
C SER A 52 4.82 8.28 -17.57
N ASP A 53 3.85 7.86 -16.75
CA ASP A 53 2.53 7.41 -17.19
C ASP A 53 1.49 7.99 -16.22
N TYR A 54 0.47 8.64 -16.75
CA TYR A 54 -0.60 9.21 -15.96
C TYR A 54 -1.92 9.17 -16.73
N HIS A 55 -2.92 8.55 -16.10
CA HIS A 55 -4.27 8.47 -16.61
C HIS A 55 -5.27 8.69 -15.47
N TYR A 56 -6.25 9.56 -15.70
CA TYR A 56 -7.41 9.69 -14.83
C TYR A 56 -8.67 9.82 -15.66
N PHE A 57 -9.54 8.84 -15.53
CA PHE A 57 -10.84 8.79 -16.18
C PHE A 57 -11.91 8.59 -15.14
N TYR A 58 -12.97 9.40 -15.24
CA TYR A 58 -14.12 9.31 -14.36
C TYR A 58 -15.40 9.51 -15.17
N THR A 59 -16.38 8.64 -14.94
CA THR A 59 -17.72 8.73 -15.54
C THR A 59 -18.76 9.09 -14.49
N TRP A 60 -19.82 9.77 -14.92
CA TRP A 60 -20.98 10.06 -14.06
C TRP A 60 -21.54 8.79 -13.39
N PHE A 61 -21.49 7.63 -14.07
CA PHE A 61 -22.03 6.37 -13.57
C PHE A 61 -21.12 5.64 -12.56
N LYS A 62 -20.20 6.35 -11.90
CA LYS A 62 -19.24 5.81 -10.91
C LYS A 62 -18.24 4.81 -11.47
N GLY A 63 -18.10 4.74 -12.79
CA GLY A 63 -16.96 4.09 -13.45
C GLY A 63 -15.74 5.00 -13.37
N TYR A 64 -14.60 4.48 -12.93
CA TYR A 64 -13.34 5.22 -12.92
C TYR A 64 -12.19 4.30 -13.32
N ASP A 65 -11.17 4.91 -13.90
CA ASP A 65 -9.89 4.27 -14.21
C ASP A 65 -8.78 5.27 -13.90
N TYR A 66 -7.75 4.82 -13.20
CA TYR A 66 -6.67 5.64 -12.70
C TYR A 66 -5.37 4.84 -12.76
N LYS A 67 -4.36 5.47 -13.35
CA LYS A 67 -3.00 4.97 -13.37
C LYS A 67 -2.02 6.11 -13.11
N ILE A 68 -1.00 5.84 -12.30
CA ILE A 68 0.21 6.64 -12.29
C ILE A 68 1.44 5.75 -12.16
N ILE A 69 2.47 6.08 -12.92
CA ILE A 69 3.85 5.64 -12.69
C ILE A 69 4.69 6.92 -12.52
N ALA A 70 5.34 7.08 -11.37
CA ALA A 70 6.13 8.26 -11.08
C ALA A 70 7.39 7.98 -10.27
N ASP A 71 8.48 8.64 -10.66
CA ASP A 71 9.77 8.64 -9.96
C ASP A 71 9.85 9.86 -9.04
N PHE A 72 10.50 9.71 -7.89
CA PHE A 72 10.68 10.78 -6.91
C PHE A 72 12.16 11.09 -6.70
N MET A 73 12.46 12.37 -6.52
CA MET A 73 13.80 12.81 -6.13
C MET A 73 13.74 13.88 -5.03
N VAL A 74 14.68 13.82 -4.09
CA VAL A 74 14.94 14.86 -3.07
C VAL A 74 16.38 15.35 -3.20
N ASP A 75 16.59 16.66 -3.32
CA ASP A 75 17.92 17.26 -3.48
C ASP A 75 18.74 16.63 -4.64
N SER A 76 18.07 16.17 -5.69
CA SER A 76 18.62 15.41 -6.83
C SER A 76 19.07 13.97 -6.55
N ALA A 77 18.86 13.47 -5.33
CA ALA A 77 18.93 12.04 -5.03
C ALA A 77 17.60 11.39 -5.40
N ASP A 78 17.64 10.27 -6.12
CA ASP A 78 16.47 9.42 -6.32
C ASP A 78 16.11 8.76 -4.97
N ILE A 79 14.82 8.60 -4.71
CA ILE A 79 14.30 8.06 -3.45
C ILE A 79 13.30 6.93 -3.71
N GLY A 80 13.21 6.49 -4.96
CA GLY A 80 12.32 5.45 -5.42
C GLY A 80 11.22 5.93 -6.34
N ASN A 81 10.34 4.99 -6.67
CA ASN A 81 9.23 5.21 -7.58
C ASN A 81 7.94 4.58 -7.05
N ILE A 82 6.81 5.06 -7.59
CA ILE A 82 5.49 4.50 -7.32
C ILE A 82 4.84 4.06 -8.62
N ASP A 83 4.16 2.92 -8.56
CA ASP A 83 3.21 2.45 -9.56
C ASP A 83 1.86 2.27 -8.83
N VAL A 84 0.84 2.99 -9.30
CA VAL A 84 -0.52 2.86 -8.78
C VAL A 84 -1.47 2.63 -9.93
N MET A 85 -2.31 1.61 -9.77
CA MET A 85 -3.42 1.32 -10.66
C MET A 85 -4.69 1.19 -9.82
N SER A 86 -5.76 1.86 -10.22
CA SER A 86 -7.04 1.78 -9.52
C SER A 86 -8.15 1.91 -10.53
N SER A 87 -9.05 0.93 -10.56
CA SER A 87 -10.19 0.97 -11.45
C SER A 87 -11.43 0.50 -10.72
N GLY A 88 -12.59 0.94 -11.17
CA GLY A 88 -13.82 0.42 -10.63
C GLY A 88 -15.02 0.74 -11.48
N SER A 89 -15.99 -0.16 -11.45
CA SER A 89 -17.31 0.03 -12.05
C SER A 89 -18.37 -0.62 -11.17
N ARG A 90 -19.65 -0.43 -11.52
CA ARG A 90 -20.74 -1.08 -10.79
C ARG A 90 -20.77 -2.58 -11.10
N GLU A 91 -20.36 -2.96 -12.30
CA GLU A 91 -20.44 -4.30 -12.87
C GLU A 91 -19.24 -5.16 -12.46
N SER A 92 -18.03 -4.59 -12.46
CA SER A 92 -16.77 -5.32 -12.20
C SER A 92 -16.25 -5.16 -10.77
N GLY A 93 -16.91 -4.37 -9.93
CA GLY A 93 -16.42 -4.02 -8.60
C GLY A 93 -15.24 -3.05 -8.67
N ARG A 94 -14.30 -3.13 -7.71
CA ARG A 94 -13.13 -2.23 -7.62
C ARG A 94 -11.85 -3.03 -7.53
N SER A 95 -10.83 -2.61 -8.27
CA SER A 95 -9.44 -3.02 -8.10
C SER A 95 -8.58 -1.82 -7.71
N TYR A 96 -7.58 -2.08 -6.89
CA TYR A 96 -6.55 -1.13 -6.52
C TYR A 96 -5.26 -1.91 -6.32
N SER A 97 -4.16 -1.41 -6.86
CA SER A 97 -2.81 -1.88 -6.64
C SER A 97 -1.92 -0.67 -6.49
N SER A 98 -1.05 -0.67 -5.50
CA SER A 98 0.02 0.32 -5.37
C SER A 98 1.30 -0.38 -4.96
N LYS A 99 2.39 -0.11 -5.66
CA LYS A 99 3.75 -0.55 -5.33
C LYS A 99 4.64 0.68 -5.20
N TYR A 100 5.35 0.79 -4.09
CA TYR A 100 6.45 1.74 -3.92
C TYR A 100 7.76 0.95 -3.90
N THR A 101 8.71 1.28 -4.77
CA THR A 101 10.03 0.65 -4.82
C THR A 101 11.05 1.66 -4.32
N PHE A 102 11.84 1.27 -3.33
CA PHE A 102 12.96 2.04 -2.81
C PHE A 102 14.24 1.75 -3.62
N GLU A 103 15.22 2.64 -3.56
CA GLU A 103 16.50 2.47 -4.28
C GLU A 103 17.30 1.24 -3.82
N ASP A 104 17.15 0.85 -2.56
CA ASP A 104 17.85 -0.29 -1.96
C ASP A 104 17.24 -1.65 -2.33
N GLY A 105 16.23 -1.67 -3.22
CA GLY A 105 15.61 -2.89 -3.74
C GLY A 105 14.42 -3.38 -2.91
N TYR A 106 14.14 -2.77 -1.76
CA TYR A 106 12.90 -3.02 -1.04
C TYR A 106 11.71 -2.45 -1.80
N ASN A 107 10.57 -3.09 -1.65
CA ASN A 107 9.30 -2.55 -2.11
C ASN A 107 8.17 -2.89 -1.16
N ILE A 108 7.21 -1.97 -1.07
CA ILE A 108 5.96 -2.16 -0.34
C ILE A 108 4.84 -2.13 -1.37
N SER A 109 3.98 -3.16 -1.33
CA SER A 109 2.81 -3.23 -2.18
C SER A 109 1.53 -3.40 -1.38
N VAL A 110 0.45 -2.82 -1.90
CA VAL A 110 -0.91 -2.97 -1.37
C VAL A 110 -1.82 -3.27 -2.53
N ASP A 111 -2.58 -4.35 -2.41
CA ASP A 111 -3.60 -4.72 -3.39
C ASP A 111 -4.96 -4.81 -2.71
N PHE A 112 -5.99 -4.43 -3.45
CA PHE A 112 -7.37 -4.59 -3.07
C PHE A 112 -8.20 -4.97 -4.29
N LEU A 113 -9.03 -5.99 -4.15
CA LEU A 113 -9.99 -6.41 -5.14
C LEU A 113 -11.34 -6.58 -4.47
N SER A 114 -12.39 -6.12 -5.13
CA SER A 114 -13.77 -6.31 -4.71
C SER A 114 -14.63 -6.66 -5.92
N GLY A 115 -15.64 -7.50 -5.66
CA GLY A 115 -16.58 -8.02 -6.64
C GLY A 115 -17.39 -9.13 -5.95
N ASP A 116 -17.34 -10.34 -6.50
CA ASP A 116 -17.94 -11.52 -5.86
C ASP A 116 -17.18 -11.96 -4.58
N SER A 117 -15.86 -11.77 -4.58
CA SER A 117 -15.00 -11.88 -3.40
C SER A 117 -14.35 -10.53 -3.09
N LEU A 118 -13.95 -10.35 -1.84
CA LEU A 118 -13.13 -9.21 -1.44
C LEU A 118 -11.77 -9.74 -1.00
N ALA A 119 -10.72 -9.32 -1.67
CA ALA A 119 -9.35 -9.63 -1.30
C ALA A 119 -8.60 -8.33 -1.01
N SER A 120 -7.76 -8.33 0.02
CA SER A 120 -6.83 -7.25 0.30
C SER A 120 -5.50 -7.83 0.74
N SER A 121 -4.40 -7.31 0.23
CA SER A 121 -3.07 -7.70 0.67
C SER A 121 -2.15 -6.52 0.89
N PHE A 122 -1.20 -6.72 1.78
CA PHE A 122 -0.03 -5.89 2.00
C PHE A 122 1.19 -6.80 1.85
N ALA A 123 2.24 -6.36 1.15
CA ALA A 123 3.49 -7.09 1.08
C ALA A 123 4.70 -6.16 1.20
N LEU A 124 5.70 -6.62 1.95
CA LEU A 124 7.08 -6.18 1.90
C LEU A 124 7.88 -7.23 1.11
N ALA A 125 8.62 -6.78 0.12
CA ALA A 125 9.52 -7.62 -0.67
C ALA A 125 10.87 -6.94 -0.86
N GLU A 126 11.89 -7.74 -1.12
CA GLU A 126 13.25 -7.32 -1.51
C GLU A 126 13.56 -7.98 -2.85
N ASN A 127 13.86 -7.21 -3.89
CA ASN A 127 14.12 -7.75 -5.24
C ASN A 127 13.02 -8.71 -5.76
N ASP A 128 11.76 -8.36 -5.46
CA ASP A 128 10.54 -9.16 -5.75
C ASP A 128 10.40 -10.49 -4.98
N GLU A 129 11.31 -10.81 -4.05
CA GLU A 129 11.15 -11.90 -3.09
C GLU A 129 10.36 -11.42 -1.86
N ILE A 130 9.30 -12.14 -1.50
CA ILE A 130 8.42 -11.76 -0.38
C ILE A 130 9.14 -11.98 0.94
N PHE A 131 9.37 -10.90 1.66
CA PHE A 131 9.82 -10.94 3.06
C PHE A 131 8.64 -11.17 4.00
N LEU A 132 7.56 -10.42 3.79
CA LEU A 132 6.35 -10.46 4.60
C LEU A 132 5.16 -10.12 3.73
N LYS A 133 4.10 -10.93 3.76
CA LYS A 133 2.84 -10.59 3.10
C LYS A 133 1.66 -11.00 3.95
N GLU A 134 0.74 -10.07 4.15
CA GLU A 134 -0.55 -10.33 4.76
C GLU A 134 -1.62 -10.28 3.68
N THR A 135 -2.46 -11.32 3.61
CA THR A 135 -3.59 -11.37 2.68
C THR A 135 -4.86 -11.74 3.43
N LEU A 136 -5.91 -10.95 3.23
CA LEU A 136 -7.24 -11.18 3.75
C LEU A 136 -8.21 -11.39 2.60
N ILE A 137 -8.84 -12.54 2.57
CA ILE A 137 -9.85 -12.91 1.58
C ILE A 137 -11.18 -13.11 2.30
N ARG A 138 -12.21 -12.42 1.84
CA ARG A 138 -13.60 -12.60 2.25
C ARG A 138 -14.36 -13.18 1.07
N LEU A 139 -14.74 -14.44 1.21
CA LEU A 139 -15.56 -15.13 0.23
C LEU A 139 -17.03 -14.95 0.61
N ARG A 140 -17.87 -14.77 -0.41
CA ARG A 140 -19.32 -14.78 -0.24
C ARG A 140 -19.75 -16.23 -0.01
N GLY A 141 -20.21 -16.55 1.20
CA GLY A 141 -20.75 -17.87 1.51
C GLY A 141 -22.24 -17.98 1.20
N ASP A 142 -22.76 -19.20 1.25
CA ASP A 142 -24.20 -19.48 1.23
C ASP A 142 -24.81 -19.09 2.59
N ASN A 143 -25.93 -18.34 2.59
CA ASN A 143 -26.67 -17.87 3.78
C ASN A 143 -26.01 -16.74 4.60
N GLU A 144 -25.56 -15.67 3.94
CA GLU A 144 -25.10 -14.39 4.56
C GLU A 144 -23.85 -14.47 5.45
N LYS A 145 -23.35 -15.66 5.78
CA LYS A 145 -22.06 -15.84 6.47
C LYS A 145 -20.93 -15.65 5.46
N ARG A 146 -20.05 -14.70 5.74
CA ARG A 146 -18.82 -14.49 4.97
C ARG A 146 -17.75 -15.42 5.50
N GLU A 147 -17.20 -16.26 4.65
CA GLU A 147 -16.00 -17.01 4.98
C GLU A 147 -14.80 -16.07 4.89
N ILE A 148 -13.98 -16.09 5.93
CA ILE A 148 -12.78 -15.27 6.03
C ILE A 148 -11.58 -16.20 6.00
N LYS A 149 -10.66 -15.95 5.07
CA LYS A 149 -9.36 -16.59 5.00
C LYS A 149 -8.29 -15.53 5.18
N TYR A 150 -7.43 -15.72 6.17
CA TYR A 150 -6.24 -14.91 6.39
C TYR A 150 -5.01 -15.73 6.03
N ILE A 151 -4.05 -15.12 5.35
CA ILE A 151 -2.79 -15.73 4.95
C ILE A 151 -1.68 -14.78 5.37
N LEU A 152 -0.73 -15.29 6.15
CA LEU A 152 0.50 -14.60 6.51
C LEU A 152 1.66 -15.37 5.89
N THR A 153 2.34 -14.76 4.93
CA THR A 153 3.55 -15.27 4.29
C THR A 153 4.77 -14.62 4.90
N ILE A 154 5.77 -15.40 5.29
CA ILE A 154 7.06 -14.94 5.80
C ILE A 154 8.14 -15.74 5.09
N GLY A 155 8.85 -15.12 4.14
CA GLY A 155 9.75 -15.84 3.26
C GLY A 155 9.05 -16.99 2.53
N ASN A 156 9.46 -18.22 2.82
CA ASN A 156 8.91 -19.45 2.27
C ASN A 156 7.84 -20.15 3.14
N ILE A 157 7.44 -19.52 4.25
CA ILE A 157 6.43 -20.04 5.18
C ILE A 157 5.09 -19.34 4.91
N ASP A 158 4.02 -20.10 4.71
CA ASP A 158 2.64 -19.60 4.69
C ASP A 158 1.86 -20.11 5.91
N ILE A 159 1.24 -19.19 6.64
CA ILE A 159 0.33 -19.49 7.74
C ILE A 159 -1.07 -19.08 7.32
N VAL A 160 -1.92 -20.06 7.10
CA VAL A 160 -3.30 -19.88 6.61
C VAL A 160 -4.27 -20.10 7.75
N ARG A 161 -5.20 -19.17 7.98
CA ARG A 161 -6.26 -19.28 8.99
C ARG A 161 -7.63 -19.05 8.36
N GLY A 162 -8.55 -19.99 8.57
CA GLY A 162 -9.95 -19.89 8.17
C GLY A 162 -10.90 -19.44 9.30
N THR A 163 -12.21 -19.60 9.06
CA THR A 163 -13.27 -19.32 10.05
C THR A 163 -13.61 -20.50 10.97
N GLY A 164 -13.02 -21.67 10.75
CA GLY A 164 -13.25 -22.86 11.58
C GLY A 164 -12.46 -22.87 12.90
N ILE A 165 -12.96 -23.62 13.89
CA ILE A 165 -12.18 -24.05 15.06
C ILE A 165 -11.04 -24.95 14.52
N ASP A 166 -9.80 -24.73 14.94
CA ASP A 166 -8.58 -25.41 14.46
C ASP A 166 -8.27 -25.27 12.96
N SER A 167 -8.56 -24.09 12.38
CA SER A 167 -8.37 -23.83 10.94
C SER A 167 -6.99 -23.28 10.55
N ILE A 168 -5.97 -23.42 11.40
CA ILE A 168 -4.61 -22.98 11.07
C ILE A 168 -3.90 -24.08 10.29
N GLN A 169 -3.37 -23.73 9.13
CA GLN A 169 -2.54 -24.59 8.30
C GLN A 169 -1.21 -23.90 8.05
N VAL A 170 -0.12 -24.64 8.15
CA VAL A 170 1.24 -24.14 7.92
C VAL A 170 1.81 -24.83 6.69
N PHE A 171 2.36 -24.05 5.78
CA PHE A 171 3.06 -24.56 4.60
C PHE A 171 4.51 -24.07 4.66
N LEU A 172 5.44 -24.97 4.34
CA LEU A 172 6.86 -24.66 4.15
C LEU A 172 7.21 -25.01 2.72
N ASP A 173 7.74 -24.04 1.96
CA ASP A 173 8.01 -24.20 0.52
C ASP A 173 6.78 -24.68 -0.28
N GLY A 174 5.59 -24.22 0.13
CA GLY A 174 4.30 -24.62 -0.44
C GLY A 174 3.84 -26.04 -0.07
N VAL A 175 4.58 -26.78 0.76
CA VAL A 175 4.22 -28.11 1.25
C VAL A 175 3.51 -28.00 2.60
N LEU A 176 2.28 -28.51 2.68
CA LEU A 176 1.51 -28.58 3.92
C LEU A 176 2.24 -29.42 4.95
N GLN A 177 2.53 -28.82 6.11
CA GLN A 177 3.11 -29.49 7.27
C GLN A 177 2.00 -30.23 8.02
N GLN A 178 2.03 -31.56 7.99
CA GLN A 178 0.93 -32.42 8.47
C GLN A 178 0.95 -32.59 9.99
N GLU A 179 2.15 -32.62 10.56
CA GLU A 179 2.40 -32.77 11.98
C GLU A 179 2.66 -31.42 12.66
N ALA A 180 2.58 -30.32 11.89
CA ALA A 180 2.78 -29.00 12.43
C ALA A 180 1.83 -28.70 13.59
N ALA A 181 2.41 -28.50 14.76
CA ALA A 181 1.69 -28.10 15.95
C ALA A 181 1.75 -26.57 16.07
N VAL A 182 0.58 -25.95 16.20
CA VAL A 182 0.45 -24.53 16.48
C VAL A 182 0.06 -24.38 17.94
N VAL A 183 1.02 -24.00 18.78
CA VAL A 183 0.75 -23.68 20.18
C VAL A 183 0.64 -22.17 20.30
N ILE A 184 -0.55 -21.69 20.61
CA ILE A 184 -0.76 -20.28 20.95
C ILE A 184 -0.22 -20.10 22.39
N ILE A 185 0.88 -19.38 22.53
CA ILE A 185 1.42 -19.01 23.83
C ILE A 185 0.69 -17.75 24.27
N ASP A 186 -0.25 -17.92 25.19
CA ASP A 186 -1.16 -16.86 25.63
C ASP A 186 -0.64 -16.09 26.86
N THR A 187 -0.98 -14.81 26.88
CA THR A 187 -1.23 -14.03 28.10
C THR A 187 -2.58 -13.33 27.89
N ASP A 188 -3.66 -13.98 28.34
CA ASP A 188 -5.07 -13.54 28.43
C ASP A 188 -5.50 -12.31 27.59
N ASP A 189 -6.08 -12.50 26.40
CA ASP A 189 -7.29 -11.75 25.93
C ASP A 189 -7.81 -12.24 24.56
N ALA A 190 -9.11 -12.07 24.25
CA ALA A 190 -9.87 -12.66 23.13
C ALA A 190 -9.85 -11.89 21.78
N SER A 191 -8.69 -11.69 21.15
CA SER A 191 -8.58 -10.96 19.85
C SER A 191 -8.46 -11.87 18.60
N ILE A 192 -8.72 -11.30 17.40
CA ILE A 192 -8.73 -12.00 16.09
C ILE A 192 -7.37 -11.93 15.36
N SER A 193 -6.50 -10.98 15.68
CA SER A 193 -5.20 -10.80 15.03
C SER A 193 -4.16 -11.81 15.55
N LEU A 194 -3.30 -12.33 14.66
CA LEU A 194 -2.16 -13.18 15.03
C LEU A 194 -1.00 -12.39 15.66
N CYS A 195 -0.98 -11.06 15.52
CA CYS A 195 0.16 -10.23 15.87
C CYS A 195 -0.07 -9.31 17.08
N HIS A 196 -1.13 -9.53 17.88
CA HIS A 196 -1.42 -8.70 19.05
C HIS A 196 -1.20 -9.48 20.34
N GLN A 197 -0.15 -9.11 21.10
CA GLN A 197 0.22 -9.60 22.45
C GLN A 197 0.34 -11.12 22.67
N ARG A 198 0.05 -11.93 21.66
CA ARG A 198 0.20 -13.38 21.63
C ARG A 198 1.38 -13.73 20.75
N ASP A 199 2.16 -14.72 21.16
CA ASP A 199 3.13 -15.36 20.27
C ASP A 199 2.65 -16.75 19.90
N ILE A 200 2.99 -17.17 18.69
CA ILE A 200 2.59 -18.47 18.17
C ILE A 200 3.86 -19.27 18.00
N LEU A 201 3.99 -20.34 18.77
CA LEU A 201 5.05 -21.31 18.57
C LEU A 201 4.61 -22.27 17.48
N LEU A 202 5.32 -22.23 16.38
CA LEU A 202 5.18 -23.16 15.27
C LEU A 202 6.14 -24.32 15.50
N THR A 203 5.67 -25.55 15.35
CA THR A 203 6.50 -26.74 15.22
C THR A 203 6.36 -27.26 13.80
N PHE A 204 7.46 -27.53 13.10
CA PHE A 204 7.44 -28.09 11.75
C PHE A 204 7.55 -29.63 11.78
N ASP A 205 7.31 -30.28 10.64
CA ASP A 205 7.33 -31.75 10.55
C ASP A 205 8.73 -32.34 10.84
N ASP A 206 9.80 -31.56 10.72
CA ASP A 206 11.17 -31.97 11.09
C ASP A 206 11.47 -31.83 12.60
N GLY A 207 10.49 -31.38 13.39
CA GLY A 207 10.59 -31.17 14.82
C GLY A 207 11.25 -29.85 15.22
N THR A 208 11.63 -28.99 14.27
CA THR A 208 12.10 -27.64 14.58
C THR A 208 10.95 -26.77 15.05
N THR A 209 11.26 -25.80 15.91
CA THR A 209 10.27 -24.90 16.49
C THR A 209 10.70 -23.45 16.33
N GLU A 210 9.79 -22.59 15.91
CA GLU A 210 10.04 -21.16 15.73
C GLU A 210 8.89 -20.33 16.29
N ASN A 211 9.21 -19.22 16.93
CA ASN A 211 8.21 -18.25 17.37
C ASN A 211 7.85 -17.33 16.20
N LEU A 212 6.55 -17.12 15.98
CA LEU A 212 6.05 -16.23 14.94
C LEU A 212 6.62 -14.81 15.09
N SER A 213 6.77 -14.32 16.32
CA SER A 213 7.34 -12.99 16.56
C SER A 213 8.79 -12.88 16.07
N GLU A 214 9.61 -13.92 16.24
CA GLU A 214 10.99 -13.96 15.76
C GLU A 214 11.04 -14.09 14.24
N LEU A 215 10.13 -14.86 13.62
CA LEU A 215 10.03 -14.96 12.17
C LEU A 215 9.70 -13.61 11.49
N ILE A 216 8.79 -12.82 12.07
CA ILE A 216 8.37 -11.53 11.50
C ILE A 216 9.38 -10.42 11.84
N LYS A 217 10.18 -10.56 12.91
CA LYS A 217 11.04 -9.50 13.44
C LYS A 217 11.96 -8.83 12.39
N PRO A 218 12.68 -9.56 11.52
CA PRO A 218 13.50 -8.92 10.47
C PRO A 218 12.66 -8.02 9.56
N ALA A 219 11.49 -8.49 9.12
CA ALA A 219 10.58 -7.70 8.31
C ALA A 219 10.05 -6.47 9.07
N LYS A 220 9.80 -6.55 10.39
CA LYS A 220 9.38 -5.39 11.19
C LYS A 220 10.49 -4.35 11.33
N GLU A 221 11.75 -4.75 11.44
CA GLU A 221 12.90 -3.86 11.52
C GLU A 221 13.12 -3.12 10.20
N VAL A 222 13.01 -3.84 9.08
CA VAL A 222 13.01 -3.25 7.73
C VAL A 222 11.83 -2.29 7.59
N LEU A 223 10.61 -2.73 7.92
CA LEU A 223 9.43 -1.88 7.87
C LEU A 223 9.58 -0.64 8.74
N ALA A 224 10.15 -0.72 9.95
CA ALA A 224 10.38 0.46 10.78
C ALA A 224 11.29 1.48 10.08
N THR A 225 12.37 1.00 9.46
CA THR A 225 13.32 1.83 8.70
C THR A 225 12.66 2.47 7.46
N LEU A 226 11.88 1.69 6.72
CA LEU A 226 11.14 2.14 5.56
C LEU A 226 10.00 3.08 5.95
N PHE A 227 9.28 2.81 7.05
CA PHE A 227 8.21 3.66 7.56
C PHE A 227 8.75 4.96 8.15
N ASP A 228 9.93 5.00 8.75
CA ASP A 228 10.55 6.27 9.16
C ASP A 228 10.93 7.12 7.93
N SER A 229 11.42 6.46 6.87
CA SER A 229 11.64 7.09 5.57
C SER A 229 10.33 7.55 4.92
N LEU A 230 9.28 6.72 4.91
CA LEU A 230 7.95 7.04 4.37
C LEU A 230 7.16 8.04 5.22
N HIS A 231 7.33 8.05 6.54
CA HIS A 231 6.75 9.07 7.42
C HIS A 231 7.43 10.42 7.16
N SER A 232 8.74 10.38 6.89
CA SER A 232 9.46 11.50 6.31
C SER A 232 9.01 11.81 4.87
N MET A 233 8.32 10.91 4.17
CA MET A 233 7.91 11.06 2.76
C MET A 233 6.39 10.86 2.52
N ASN A 234 5.53 11.18 3.49
CA ASN A 234 4.09 10.84 3.65
C ASN A 234 3.12 11.33 2.52
N PHE A 235 3.59 11.41 1.27
CA PHE A 235 3.31 12.49 0.33
C PHE A 235 2.82 12.00 -1.04
N ALA A 236 3.47 10.99 -1.62
CA ALA A 236 3.38 10.68 -3.05
C ALA A 236 1.94 10.61 -3.60
N THR A 237 1.06 9.78 -3.01
CA THR A 237 -0.28 9.56 -3.54
C THR A 237 -1.22 10.75 -3.34
N ASN A 238 -1.21 11.39 -2.16
CA ASN A 238 -2.07 12.56 -1.89
C ASN A 238 -1.71 13.75 -2.77
N VAL A 239 -0.45 13.83 -3.19
CA VAL A 239 0.10 14.93 -3.97
C VAL A 239 -0.13 14.76 -5.41
N VAL A 240 0.20 13.57 -5.91
CA VAL A 240 -0.12 13.20 -7.26
C VAL A 240 -1.61 13.44 -7.47
N ASN A 241 -2.47 12.98 -6.54
CA ASN A 241 -3.91 13.20 -6.63
C ASN A 241 -4.28 14.69 -6.56
N TYR A 242 -3.68 15.46 -5.66
CA TYR A 242 -3.95 16.91 -5.56
C TYR A 242 -3.50 17.66 -6.83
N ILE A 243 -2.33 17.33 -7.37
CA ILE A 243 -1.75 17.91 -8.57
C ILE A 243 -2.59 17.52 -9.78
N ALA A 244 -2.93 16.25 -9.92
CA ALA A 244 -3.84 15.72 -10.93
C ALA A 244 -5.17 16.45 -10.95
N ILE A 245 -5.83 16.57 -9.79
CA ILE A 245 -7.10 17.29 -9.65
C ILE A 245 -6.90 18.78 -9.94
N SER A 246 -5.80 19.39 -9.48
CA SER A 246 -5.50 20.81 -9.73
C SER A 246 -5.30 21.09 -11.23
N ILE A 247 -4.50 20.28 -11.93
CA ILE A 247 -4.29 20.42 -13.37
C ILE A 247 -5.59 20.16 -14.13
N TYR A 248 -6.32 19.09 -13.80
CA TYR A 248 -7.58 18.75 -14.49
C TYR A 248 -8.63 19.86 -14.34
N TYR A 249 -8.90 20.32 -13.10
CA TYR A 249 -9.92 21.35 -12.87
C TYR A 249 -9.52 22.71 -13.44
N HIS A 250 -8.24 23.12 -13.39
CA HIS A 250 -7.84 24.43 -13.91
C HIS A 250 -7.63 24.47 -15.44
N ASN A 251 -7.40 23.33 -16.08
CA ASN A 251 -7.30 23.26 -17.56
C ASN A 251 -8.66 23.04 -18.24
N TYR A 252 -9.62 22.40 -17.57
CA TYR A 252 -10.94 22.06 -18.14
C TYR A 252 -12.12 22.80 -17.52
N SER A 253 -11.91 23.61 -16.47
CA SER A 253 -12.91 24.54 -15.94
C SER A 253 -12.43 25.97 -16.19
N PRO A 254 -12.71 26.56 -17.38
CA PRO A 254 -12.52 27.98 -17.56
C PRO A 254 -13.54 28.70 -16.66
N GLU A 255 -13.03 29.43 -15.68
CA GLU A 255 -13.75 30.41 -14.84
C GLU A 255 -14.71 29.83 -13.77
N LEU A 256 -14.23 29.90 -12.53
CA LEU A 256 -15.00 30.42 -11.38
C LEU A 256 -14.15 31.50 -10.69
#